data_AF-A0A0D2EJ01-F1
#
_entry.id   AF-A0A0D2EJ01-F1
#
_cell.length_a   1.000
_cell.length_b   1.000
_cell.length_c   1.000
_cell.angle_alpha   90.00
_cell.angle_beta   90.00
_cell.angle_gamma   90.00
#
_symmetry.space_group_name_H-M   'P 1'
#
loop_
_entity.id
_entity.type
_entity.pdbx_description
1 polymer ?
#
loop_
_entity_poly.entity_id
_entity_poly.type
_entity_poly.pdbx_seq_one_letter_code
_entity_poly.pdbx_strand_id
1 'polypeptide(L)'
;MKNQPQSKIIKEIIKDNSIGKALNDLHTCFMSLCEDRSLSCTSDALDQLGQEDLRNLALPFLSSIKCLPVSGLLLSETGPGSLRSDLLKLISAVASSEFDFGRIKPLLNVALSHKPENTLIWDQVYNAITESTPPSRPIPSHFQYTPWLHHTSGSENSSENRQDMDSALKLELNTFYVGLRHFRQTILWIVASVETAFEAVFKKYMEGSNPLQMNICDTLLDLDLSPVDCYYRLRRDDNDGKRVIYVHITDISILPEDSRTSNDELIRALSKLSGWYDKWDTLTVSRLGDGVRCLPNRFKAHALPPEKVVEGYPFFDILNLRVVSQKKSRVTYVDNGSELCYLKVARFNFELRRMLTELEAIYTLAERKSQLGPELVGYAFEGSRHRVIGFLTKAISGRPARISDMEDCKRALRELHASGLLHGDLVKDNILITSKGPKFIDFEHSSPQPGNDLERWNAMKDQELYGLEAALLDSSGKGRPWD
;
A
#
# COMPACT_ATOMS: atom_id res chain seq x y z
N MET A 1 18.42 -33.78 -18.32
CA MET A 1 19.39 -32.67 -18.42
C MET A 1 18.66 -31.39 -18.81
N LYS A 2 18.33 -30.52 -17.85
CA LYS A 2 17.94 -29.10 -18.03
C LYS A 2 17.68 -28.53 -16.63
N ASN A 3 18.58 -27.64 -16.18
CA ASN A 3 18.51 -26.69 -15.03
C ASN A 3 19.90 -26.26 -14.52
N GLN A 4 20.97 -26.44 -15.29
CA GLN A 4 22.31 -25.97 -14.90
C GLN A 4 22.57 -24.44 -14.98
N PRO A 5 21.90 -23.61 -15.80
CA PRO A 5 22.21 -22.17 -15.81
C PRO A 5 21.64 -21.41 -14.60
N GLN A 6 20.41 -21.73 -14.16
CA GLN A 6 19.76 -21.08 -13.01
C GLN A 6 20.46 -21.40 -11.68
N SER A 7 20.90 -22.66 -11.49
CA SER A 7 21.65 -23.06 -10.28
C SER A 7 23.01 -22.37 -10.17
N LYS A 8 23.66 -22.05 -11.30
CA LYS A 8 24.97 -21.38 -11.32
C LYS A 8 24.85 -19.88 -11.02
N ILE A 9 23.83 -19.22 -11.57
CA ILE A 9 23.52 -17.80 -11.32
C ILE A 9 23.10 -17.58 -9.86
N ILE A 10 22.27 -18.47 -9.29
CA ILE A 10 21.89 -18.39 -7.87
C ILE A 10 23.11 -18.56 -6.94
N LYS A 11 24.02 -19.49 -7.27
CA LYS A 11 25.26 -19.69 -6.49
C LYS A 11 26.23 -18.52 -6.58
N GLU A 12 26.33 -17.85 -7.73
CA GLU A 12 27.13 -16.62 -7.87
C GLU A 12 26.49 -15.44 -7.12
N ILE A 13 25.16 -15.26 -7.19
CA ILE A 13 24.43 -14.22 -6.44
C ILE A 13 24.57 -14.41 -4.91
N ILE A 14 24.55 -15.66 -4.42
CA ILE A 14 24.75 -15.97 -2.99
C ILE A 14 26.20 -15.72 -2.54
N LYS A 15 27.17 -15.86 -3.45
CA LYS A 15 28.60 -15.63 -3.16
C LYS A 15 28.94 -14.14 -3.10
N ASP A 16 28.26 -13.31 -3.90
CA ASP A 16 28.49 -11.86 -4.00
C ASP A 16 27.66 -11.02 -3.01
N ASN A 17 26.73 -11.63 -2.25
CA ASN A 17 25.93 -10.95 -1.22
C ASN A 17 26.37 -11.36 0.20
N SER A 18 26.96 -10.43 0.95
CA SER A 18 27.49 -10.70 2.29
C SER A 18 26.39 -10.90 3.33
N ILE A 19 26.20 -12.14 3.80
CA ILE A 19 25.40 -12.48 5.00
C ILE A 19 26.20 -12.22 6.29
N GLY A 20 27.50 -11.96 6.17
CA GLY A 20 28.42 -11.82 7.30
C GLY A 20 28.01 -10.80 8.35
N LYS A 21 27.39 -9.67 7.95
CA LYS A 21 26.86 -8.70 8.93
C LYS A 21 25.73 -9.31 9.78
N ALA A 22 24.75 -9.95 9.14
CA ALA A 22 23.64 -10.59 9.84
C ALA A 22 24.11 -11.73 10.76
N LEU A 23 25.15 -12.47 10.36
CA LEU A 23 25.75 -13.52 11.20
C LEU A 23 26.52 -12.92 12.38
N ASN A 24 27.30 -11.86 12.17
CA ASN A 24 28.00 -11.16 13.25
C ASN A 24 27.02 -10.59 14.28
N ASP A 25 25.93 -9.99 13.81
CA ASP A 25 24.87 -9.44 14.67
C ASP A 25 24.16 -10.56 15.46
N LEU A 26 23.87 -11.71 14.81
CA LEU A 26 23.32 -12.90 15.47
C LEU A 26 24.30 -13.47 16.51
N HIS A 27 25.58 -13.62 16.19
CA HIS A 27 26.60 -14.09 17.13
C HIS A 27 26.73 -13.15 18.33
N THR A 28 26.71 -11.84 18.11
CA THR A 28 26.76 -10.85 19.18
C THR A 28 25.55 -10.95 20.09
N CYS A 29 24.34 -11.06 19.52
CA CYS A 29 23.11 -11.25 20.29
C CYS A 29 23.11 -12.56 21.08
N PHE A 30 23.60 -13.66 20.48
CA PHE A 30 23.68 -14.96 21.13
C PHE A 30 24.68 -14.96 22.29
N MET A 31 25.86 -14.35 22.13
CA MET A 31 26.85 -14.24 23.21
C MET A 31 26.31 -13.44 24.39
N SER A 32 25.68 -12.29 24.13
CA SER A 32 25.04 -11.47 25.17
C SER A 32 23.94 -12.24 25.91
N LEU A 33 23.12 -13.00 25.17
CA LEU A 33 22.02 -13.76 25.76
C LEU A 33 22.52 -14.94 26.60
N CYS A 34 23.58 -15.63 26.17
CA CYS A 34 24.20 -16.68 26.97
C CYS A 34 24.85 -16.12 28.24
N GLU A 35 25.47 -14.93 28.18
CA GLU A 35 25.99 -14.23 29.37
C GLU A 35 24.86 -13.89 30.36
N ASP A 36 23.76 -13.31 29.89
CA ASP A 36 22.58 -12.97 30.70
C ASP A 36 21.93 -14.21 31.36
N ARG A 37 21.99 -15.36 30.69
CA ARG A 37 21.46 -16.64 31.17
C ARG A 37 22.48 -17.50 31.91
N SER A 38 23.72 -17.02 32.10
CA SER A 38 24.83 -17.77 32.71
C SER A 38 25.09 -19.14 32.05
N LEU A 39 24.91 -19.23 30.73
CA LEU A 39 25.15 -20.42 29.92
C LEU A 39 26.52 -20.34 29.25
N SER A 40 27.19 -21.49 29.08
CA SER A 40 28.36 -21.56 28.20
C SER A 40 27.91 -21.43 26.75
N CYS A 41 28.46 -20.46 26.00
CA CYS A 41 28.11 -20.19 24.59
C CYS A 41 28.61 -21.29 23.62
N THR A 42 28.08 -22.50 23.77
CA THR A 42 28.33 -23.66 22.90
C THR A 42 27.12 -23.92 22.01
N SER A 43 27.29 -24.72 20.95
CA SER A 43 26.19 -25.07 20.03
C SER A 43 24.99 -25.71 20.76
N ASP A 44 25.24 -26.43 21.85
CA ASP A 44 24.21 -27.11 22.66
C ASP A 44 23.42 -26.14 23.57
N ALA A 45 23.83 -24.87 23.66
CA ALA A 45 23.16 -23.88 24.50
C ALA A 45 21.82 -23.43 23.92
N LEU A 46 21.62 -23.51 22.59
CA LEU A 46 20.34 -23.20 21.94
C LEU A 46 19.20 -24.11 22.43
N ASP A 47 19.50 -25.36 22.81
CA ASP A 47 18.50 -26.30 23.32
C ASP A 47 18.10 -26.04 24.77
N GLN A 48 18.88 -25.21 25.47
CA GLN A 48 18.61 -24.80 26.85
C GLN A 48 17.85 -23.46 26.93
N LEU A 49 17.67 -22.77 25.80
CA LEU A 49 16.93 -21.51 25.72
C LEU A 49 15.41 -21.71 25.68
N GLY A 50 14.68 -20.82 26.37
CA GLY A 50 13.22 -20.77 26.31
C GLY A 50 12.70 -20.23 24.97
N GLN A 51 11.40 -20.38 24.72
CA GLN A 51 10.79 -19.92 23.46
C GLN A 51 10.93 -18.40 23.24
N GLU A 52 10.87 -17.60 24.30
CA GLU A 52 11.01 -16.14 24.21
C GLU A 52 12.45 -15.72 23.88
N ASP A 53 13.43 -16.42 24.45
CA ASP A 53 14.86 -16.25 24.13
C ASP A 53 15.16 -16.62 22.67
N LEU A 54 14.61 -17.75 22.19
CA LEU A 54 14.70 -18.15 20.79
C LEU A 54 14.00 -17.18 19.85
N ARG A 55 12.88 -16.57 20.27
CA ARG A 55 12.17 -15.52 19.52
C ARG A 55 13.03 -14.27 19.37
N ASN A 56 13.67 -13.84 20.45
CA ASN A 56 14.55 -12.67 20.48
C ASN A 56 15.82 -12.85 19.63
N LEU A 57 16.27 -14.09 19.42
CA LEU A 57 17.34 -14.41 18.46
C LEU A 57 16.84 -14.51 17.02
N ALA A 58 15.71 -15.19 16.80
CA ALA A 58 15.21 -15.50 15.47
C ALA A 58 14.66 -14.27 14.73
N LEU A 59 13.91 -13.38 15.40
CA LEU A 59 13.26 -12.25 14.74
C LEU A 59 14.26 -11.24 14.12
N PRO A 60 15.29 -10.76 14.86
CA PRO A 60 16.29 -9.85 14.28
C PRO A 60 17.10 -10.52 13.16
N PHE A 61 17.44 -11.80 13.32
CA PHE A 61 18.20 -12.55 12.33
C PHE A 61 17.43 -12.76 11.03
N LEU A 62 16.18 -13.25 11.11
CA LEU A 62 15.32 -13.42 9.94
C LEU A 62 14.98 -12.08 9.26
N SER A 63 14.78 -11.01 10.04
CA SER A 63 14.60 -9.66 9.52
C SER A 63 15.83 -9.19 8.74
N SER A 64 17.03 -9.44 9.28
CA SER A 64 18.30 -9.11 8.62
C SER A 64 18.47 -9.88 7.30
N ILE A 65 18.13 -11.18 7.27
CA ILE A 65 18.13 -11.99 6.04
C ILE A 65 17.12 -11.46 5.03
N LYS A 66 15.90 -11.11 5.46
CA LYS A 66 14.84 -10.56 4.60
C LYS A 66 15.26 -9.26 3.90
N CYS A 67 16.01 -8.41 4.60
CA CYS A 67 16.50 -7.13 4.11
C CYS A 67 17.67 -7.25 3.13
N LEU A 68 18.23 -8.44 2.93
CA LEU A 68 19.26 -8.65 1.91
C LEU A 68 18.67 -8.48 0.48
N PRO A 69 19.42 -7.89 -0.46
CA PRO A 69 18.99 -7.75 -1.86
C PRO A 69 18.64 -9.10 -2.50
N VAL A 70 19.43 -10.14 -2.21
CA VAL A 70 19.23 -11.50 -2.71
C VAL A 70 17.86 -12.09 -2.35
N SER A 71 17.29 -11.74 -1.20
CA SER A 71 15.97 -12.22 -0.76
C SER A 71 14.83 -11.73 -1.67
N GLY A 72 14.99 -10.61 -2.36
CA GLY A 72 14.03 -10.13 -3.37
C GLY A 72 14.24 -10.70 -4.77
N LEU A 73 15.40 -11.29 -5.03
CA LEU A 73 15.77 -11.89 -6.32
C LEU A 73 15.49 -13.40 -6.37
N LEU A 74 15.54 -14.06 -5.20
CA LEU A 74 15.24 -15.47 -5.06
C LEU A 74 13.72 -15.73 -5.13
N LEU A 75 13.34 -16.79 -5.83
CA LEU A 75 11.94 -17.17 -6.05
C LEU A 75 11.35 -17.83 -4.80
N SER A 76 10.05 -17.62 -4.60
CA SER A 76 9.24 -18.35 -3.62
C SER A 76 9.06 -19.82 -4.02
N GLU A 77 9.15 -20.73 -3.05
CA GLU A 77 8.80 -22.15 -3.23
C GLU A 77 7.35 -22.47 -2.86
N THR A 78 6.63 -21.51 -2.25
CA THR A 78 5.27 -21.72 -1.71
C THR A 78 4.17 -21.05 -2.54
N GLY A 79 4.50 -20.31 -3.62
CA GLY A 79 3.53 -19.71 -4.53
C GLY A 79 4.13 -18.65 -5.48
N PRO A 80 3.29 -17.87 -6.20
CA PRO A 80 3.77 -16.76 -7.01
C PRO A 80 4.29 -15.64 -6.10
N GLY A 81 5.62 -15.45 -6.05
CA GLY A 81 6.26 -14.45 -5.20
C GLY A 81 7.78 -14.58 -5.10
N SER A 82 8.38 -13.80 -4.20
CA SER A 82 9.83 -13.85 -3.89
C SER A 82 10.08 -14.44 -2.50
N LEU A 83 11.30 -14.90 -2.25
CA LEU A 83 11.73 -15.39 -0.94
C LEU A 83 11.52 -14.35 0.17
N ARG A 84 11.63 -13.06 -0.14
CA ARG A 84 11.34 -11.94 0.78
C ARG A 84 9.90 -11.96 1.29
N SER A 85 8.94 -12.31 0.43
CA SER A 85 7.53 -12.43 0.81
C SER A 85 7.30 -13.63 1.72
N ASP A 86 8.01 -14.72 1.50
CA ASP A 86 7.91 -15.92 2.33
C ASP A 86 8.59 -15.75 3.69
N LEU A 87 9.74 -15.08 3.73
CA LEU A 87 10.40 -14.67 4.98
C LEU A 87 9.51 -13.75 5.82
N LEU A 88 8.73 -12.86 5.19
CA LEU A 88 7.78 -12.00 5.93
C LEU A 88 6.67 -12.82 6.60
N LYS A 89 6.17 -13.87 5.93
CA LYS A 89 5.18 -14.80 6.53
C LYS A 89 5.81 -15.58 7.68
N LEU A 90 7.03 -16.08 7.51
CA LEU A 90 7.76 -16.79 8.57
C LEU A 90 8.01 -15.88 9.79
N ILE A 91 8.47 -14.64 9.58
CA ILE A 91 8.66 -13.66 10.67
C ILE A 91 7.35 -13.43 11.43
N SER A 92 6.24 -13.29 10.70
CA SER A 92 4.91 -13.13 11.31
C SER A 92 4.50 -14.37 12.12
N ALA A 93 4.83 -15.57 11.63
CA ALA A 93 4.57 -16.81 12.35
C ALA A 93 5.43 -16.92 13.62
N VAL A 94 6.72 -16.57 13.57
CA VAL A 94 7.65 -16.59 14.72
C VAL A 94 7.23 -15.63 15.83
N ALA A 95 6.63 -14.50 15.47
CA ALA A 95 6.09 -13.55 16.42
C ALA A 95 4.85 -14.08 17.19
N SER A 96 4.21 -15.15 16.71
CA SER A 96 3.07 -15.79 17.37
C SER A 96 3.48 -16.53 18.65
N SER A 97 2.59 -16.58 19.64
CA SER A 97 2.76 -17.35 20.87
C SER A 97 2.83 -18.86 20.62
N GLU A 98 2.14 -19.34 19.59
CA GLU A 98 1.98 -20.77 19.26
C GLU A 98 3.07 -21.33 18.31
N PHE A 99 4.12 -20.55 18.04
CA PHE A 99 5.14 -20.96 17.08
C PHE A 99 6.03 -22.09 17.61
N ASP A 100 6.17 -23.16 16.83
CA ASP A 100 7.10 -24.25 17.14
C ASP A 100 8.53 -23.90 16.71
N PHE A 101 9.34 -23.48 17.69
CA PHE A 101 10.74 -23.13 17.49
C PHE A 101 11.64 -24.31 17.07
N GLY A 102 11.17 -25.55 17.18
CA GLY A 102 11.85 -26.72 16.60
C GLY A 102 12.13 -26.55 15.10
N ARG A 103 11.32 -25.76 14.41
CA ARG A 103 11.43 -25.46 12.96
C ARG A 103 12.56 -24.51 12.59
N ILE A 104 12.98 -23.63 13.51
CA ILE A 104 14.01 -22.60 13.25
C ILE A 104 15.36 -22.95 13.90
N LYS A 105 15.37 -23.81 14.91
CA LYS A 105 16.60 -24.29 15.55
C LYS A 105 17.65 -24.82 14.55
N PRO A 106 17.32 -25.61 13.52
CA PRO A 106 18.31 -26.05 12.53
C PRO A 106 19.01 -24.89 11.80
N LEU A 107 18.25 -23.85 11.44
CA LEU A 107 18.77 -22.63 10.81
C LEU A 107 19.70 -21.85 11.76
N LEU A 108 19.31 -21.69 13.03
CA LEU A 108 20.12 -20.99 14.03
C LEU A 108 21.41 -21.76 14.36
N ASN A 109 21.35 -23.09 14.45
CA ASN A 109 22.51 -23.95 14.68
C ASN A 109 23.56 -23.82 13.56
N VAL A 110 23.12 -23.82 12.30
CA VAL A 110 24.02 -23.65 11.15
C VAL A 110 24.63 -22.25 11.16
N ALA A 111 23.82 -21.22 11.43
CA ALA A 111 24.24 -19.82 11.44
C ALA A 111 25.24 -19.49 12.56
N LEU A 112 25.14 -20.15 13.71
CA LEU A 112 26.03 -19.95 14.87
C LEU A 112 27.26 -20.88 14.88
N SER A 113 27.44 -21.71 13.85
CA SER A 113 28.60 -22.60 13.76
C SER A 113 29.92 -21.82 13.56
N HIS A 114 31.06 -22.42 13.94
CA HIS A 114 32.37 -21.76 13.82
C HIS A 114 32.71 -21.34 12.36
N LYS A 115 32.17 -22.06 11.36
CA LYS A 115 32.35 -21.74 9.95
C LYS A 115 31.05 -21.99 9.17
N PRO A 116 30.13 -21.02 9.17
CA PRO A 116 28.84 -21.19 8.52
C PRO A 116 29.01 -21.16 7.00
N GLU A 117 28.57 -22.21 6.32
CA GLU A 117 28.52 -22.24 4.84
C GLU A 117 27.27 -21.51 4.34
N ASN A 118 27.45 -20.44 3.57
CA ASN A 118 26.33 -19.63 3.04
C ASN A 118 25.27 -20.47 2.31
N THR A 119 25.69 -21.48 1.55
CA THR A 119 24.77 -22.39 0.84
C THR A 119 23.89 -23.16 1.81
N LEU A 120 24.46 -23.68 2.89
CA LEU A 120 23.72 -24.44 3.89
C LEU A 120 22.75 -23.56 4.68
N ILE A 121 23.12 -22.29 4.93
CA ILE A 121 22.21 -21.31 5.57
C ILE A 121 20.97 -21.08 4.71
N TRP A 122 21.13 -20.84 3.41
CA TRP A 122 19.99 -20.61 2.52
C TRP A 122 19.11 -21.85 2.38
N ASP A 123 19.69 -23.05 2.31
CA ASP A 123 18.91 -24.30 2.28
C ASP A 123 18.04 -24.41 3.55
N GLN A 124 18.58 -24.07 4.72
CA GLN A 124 17.80 -24.07 5.97
C GLN A 124 16.74 -22.97 6.03
N VAL A 125 16.97 -21.81 5.39
CA VAL A 125 15.94 -20.76 5.23
C VAL A 125 14.77 -21.29 4.41
N TYR A 126 15.03 -22.00 3.30
CA TYR A 126 13.97 -22.59 2.48
C TYR A 126 13.22 -23.72 3.20
N ASN A 127 13.90 -24.56 3.97
CA ASN A 127 13.26 -25.60 4.80
C ASN A 127 12.32 -24.99 5.85
N ALA A 128 12.76 -23.95 6.56
CA ALA A 128 11.93 -23.28 7.56
C ALA A 128 10.65 -22.64 6.97
N ILE A 129 10.73 -22.22 5.70
CA ILE A 129 9.60 -21.63 4.95
C ILE A 129 8.64 -22.72 4.45
N THR A 130 9.15 -23.80 3.87
CA THR A 130 8.32 -24.84 3.23
C THR A 130 7.49 -25.66 4.24
N GLU A 131 8.01 -25.89 5.44
CA GLU A 131 7.27 -26.55 6.53
C GLU A 131 6.16 -25.67 7.15
N SER A 132 6.05 -24.40 6.75
CA SER A 132 4.96 -23.49 7.15
C SER A 132 3.67 -23.72 6.35
N THR A 133 3.68 -24.58 5.33
CA THR A 133 2.49 -25.03 4.59
C THR A 133 2.04 -26.42 5.08
N PRO A 134 0.81 -26.61 5.57
CA PRO A 134 0.32 -27.96 5.90
C PRO A 134 0.24 -28.82 4.63
N PRO A 135 0.51 -30.14 4.71
CA PRO A 135 0.45 -31.01 3.53
C PRO A 135 -0.96 -31.02 2.93
N SER A 136 -1.03 -31.00 1.60
CA SER A 136 -2.25 -31.12 0.81
C SER A 136 -3.01 -32.38 1.21
N ARG A 137 -4.12 -32.24 1.95
CA ARG A 137 -5.00 -33.38 2.24
C ARG A 137 -5.71 -33.82 0.95
N PRO A 138 -5.78 -35.13 0.65
CA PRO A 138 -6.58 -35.64 -0.46
C PRO A 138 -8.06 -35.33 -0.21
N ILE A 139 -8.74 -34.91 -1.28
CA ILE A 139 -10.17 -34.61 -1.31
C ILE A 139 -10.96 -35.87 -0.93
N PRO A 140 -11.79 -35.86 0.13
CA PRO A 140 -12.85 -36.85 0.28
C PRO A 140 -14.10 -36.33 -0.44
N SER A 141 -14.57 -37.13 -1.38
CA SER A 141 -15.90 -37.03 -1.96
C SER A 141 -16.99 -37.24 -0.91
N HIS A 142 -18.16 -36.65 -1.19
CA HIS A 142 -19.48 -36.83 -0.56
C HIS A 142 -19.93 -35.77 0.45
N PHE A 143 -20.74 -34.87 -0.11
CA PHE A 143 -21.80 -34.10 0.55
C PHE A 143 -22.61 -34.93 1.55
N GLN A 144 -22.69 -34.47 2.80
CA GLN A 144 -23.95 -34.44 3.55
C GLN A 144 -24.04 -33.11 4.29
N TYR A 145 -25.10 -32.37 3.97
CA TYR A 145 -25.50 -31.16 4.69
C TYR A 145 -25.92 -31.52 6.11
N THR A 146 -25.41 -30.77 7.09
CA THR A 146 -26.09 -30.50 8.37
C THR A 146 -25.57 -29.17 8.91
N PRO A 147 -26.43 -28.32 9.52
CA PRO A 147 -26.24 -26.87 9.56
C PRO A 147 -25.26 -26.47 10.67
N TRP A 148 -24.15 -25.88 10.29
CA TRP A 148 -23.14 -25.37 11.21
C TRP A 148 -23.47 -23.93 11.64
N LEU A 149 -23.80 -23.80 12.92
CA LEU A 149 -23.81 -22.56 13.68
C LEU A 149 -22.36 -22.08 13.89
N HIS A 150 -22.17 -20.79 13.64
CA HIS A 150 -21.12 -19.86 14.06
C HIS A 150 -19.74 -20.39 14.48
N HIS A 151 -18.73 -20.08 13.65
CA HIS A 151 -17.42 -19.67 14.16
C HIS A 151 -16.99 -18.34 13.51
N THR A 152 -16.75 -17.37 14.39
CA THR A 152 -16.30 -16.00 14.16
C THR A 152 -14.79 -15.94 13.99
N SER A 153 -14.32 -15.68 12.76
CA SER A 153 -13.08 -14.93 12.52
C SER A 153 -13.04 -14.49 11.06
N GLY A 154 -13.29 -13.20 10.82
CA GLY A 154 -13.17 -12.59 9.50
C GLY A 154 -14.40 -11.78 9.13
N SER A 155 -14.48 -10.55 9.64
CA SER A 155 -15.21 -9.43 9.02
C SER A 155 -14.89 -8.15 9.79
N GLU A 156 -13.85 -7.44 9.39
CA GLU A 156 -13.76 -6.01 9.66
C GLU A 156 -14.51 -5.26 8.55
N ASN A 157 -15.50 -4.48 8.99
CA ASN A 157 -16.20 -3.42 8.26
C ASN A 157 -17.14 -3.80 7.11
N SER A 158 -18.34 -4.26 7.48
CA SER A 158 -19.57 -3.84 6.82
C SER A 158 -20.64 -3.49 7.87
N SER A 159 -21.45 -2.47 7.61
CA SER A 159 -22.45 -1.92 8.53
C SER A 159 -23.67 -2.81 8.77
N GLU A 160 -23.71 -4.03 8.22
CA GLU A 160 -24.86 -4.95 8.34
C GLU A 160 -24.84 -5.80 9.62
N ASN A 161 -23.75 -5.85 10.38
CA ASN A 161 -23.64 -6.73 11.56
C ASN A 161 -24.20 -6.19 12.89
N ARG A 162 -24.89 -5.04 12.91
CA ARG A 162 -25.42 -4.48 14.18
C ARG A 162 -26.62 -5.24 14.75
N GLN A 163 -27.36 -6.00 13.94
CA GLN A 163 -28.50 -6.79 14.43
C GLN A 163 -28.09 -8.19 14.93
N ASP A 164 -27.01 -8.77 14.38
CA ASP A 164 -26.52 -10.11 14.78
C ASP A 164 -25.61 -10.08 16.02
N MET A 165 -24.86 -9.00 16.23
CA MET A 165 -24.05 -8.82 17.45
C MET A 165 -24.91 -8.74 18.72
N ASP A 166 -26.08 -8.11 18.65
CA ASP A 166 -27.00 -7.95 19.79
C ASP A 166 -27.63 -9.30 20.20
N SER A 167 -27.81 -10.19 19.23
CA SER A 167 -28.34 -11.55 19.41
C SER A 167 -27.27 -12.51 19.93
N ALA A 168 -26.03 -12.40 19.44
CA ALA A 168 -24.87 -13.14 19.92
C ALA A 168 -24.45 -12.73 21.34
N LEU A 169 -24.50 -11.42 21.66
CA LEU A 169 -24.28 -10.89 23.01
C LEU A 169 -25.34 -11.40 24.00
N LYS A 170 -26.61 -11.50 23.59
CA LYS A 170 -27.67 -12.09 24.43
C LYS A 170 -27.46 -13.58 24.73
N LEU A 171 -26.87 -14.33 23.79
CA LEU A 171 -26.61 -15.76 23.94
C LEU A 171 -25.39 -16.01 24.86
N GLU A 172 -24.29 -15.30 24.61
CA GLU A 172 -23.04 -15.36 25.39
C GLU A 172 -23.24 -14.88 26.84
N LEU A 173 -24.02 -13.81 27.04
CA LEU A 173 -24.30 -13.30 28.38
C LEU A 173 -25.20 -14.23 29.22
N ASN A 174 -25.96 -15.13 28.60
CA ASN A 174 -26.82 -16.08 29.31
C ASN A 174 -26.02 -17.25 29.92
N THR A 175 -24.84 -17.55 29.35
CA THR A 175 -23.93 -18.62 29.81
C THR A 175 -23.02 -18.23 30.98
N PHE A 176 -22.90 -16.94 31.31
CA PHE A 176 -22.13 -16.46 32.47
C PHE A 176 -22.96 -16.35 33.78
N TYR A 177 -24.26 -16.72 33.77
CA TYR A 177 -25.17 -16.51 34.90
C TYR A 177 -25.04 -17.49 36.08
N VAL A 178 -24.12 -18.45 36.03
CA VAL A 178 -23.93 -19.42 37.12
C VAL A 178 -22.53 -19.25 37.70
N GLY A 179 -22.35 -18.32 38.63
CA GLY A 179 -21.25 -18.43 39.60
C GLY A 179 -20.60 -17.18 40.18
N LEU A 180 -20.89 -15.96 39.72
CA LEU A 180 -20.23 -14.75 40.26
C LEU A 180 -21.21 -13.89 41.06
N ARG A 181 -21.27 -14.10 42.38
CA ARG A 181 -21.85 -13.11 43.30
C ARG A 181 -21.01 -11.82 43.13
N HIS A 182 -21.64 -10.72 42.71
CA HIS A 182 -21.07 -9.37 42.48
C HIS A 182 -20.47 -9.03 41.10
N PHE A 183 -20.68 -9.85 40.06
CA PHE A 183 -20.19 -9.62 38.68
C PHE A 183 -20.42 -8.21 38.12
N ARG A 184 -21.62 -7.66 38.31
CA ARG A 184 -21.98 -6.32 37.81
C ARG A 184 -21.17 -5.21 38.47
N GLN A 185 -20.82 -5.36 39.75
CA GLN A 185 -19.98 -4.41 40.46
C GLN A 185 -18.51 -4.52 40.04
N THR A 186 -18.02 -5.73 39.76
CA THR A 186 -16.65 -5.95 39.29
C THR A 186 -16.42 -5.37 37.89
N ILE A 187 -17.36 -5.54 36.95
CA ILE A 187 -17.24 -4.94 35.61
C ILE A 187 -17.36 -3.43 35.67
N LEU A 188 -18.31 -2.88 36.42
CA LEU A 188 -18.43 -1.43 36.60
C LEU A 188 -17.17 -0.83 37.24
N TRP A 189 -16.54 -1.54 38.18
CA TRP A 189 -15.29 -1.11 38.80
C TRP A 189 -14.09 -1.20 37.84
N ILE A 190 -13.99 -2.23 36.99
CA ILE A 190 -12.93 -2.34 35.96
C ILE A 190 -13.09 -1.23 34.92
N VAL A 191 -14.30 -0.98 34.43
CA VAL A 191 -14.56 0.11 33.46
C VAL A 191 -14.23 1.47 34.09
N ALA A 192 -14.70 1.73 35.32
CA ALA A 192 -14.37 2.96 36.03
C ALA A 192 -12.87 3.11 36.33
N SER A 193 -12.16 2.01 36.60
CA SER A 193 -10.71 2.02 36.84
C SER A 193 -9.91 2.28 35.56
N VAL A 194 -10.37 1.75 34.42
CA VAL A 194 -9.79 2.03 33.09
C VAL A 194 -10.07 3.48 32.67
N GLU A 195 -11.28 3.99 32.90
CA GLU A 195 -11.61 5.41 32.66
C GLU A 195 -10.75 6.33 33.55
N THR A 196 -10.61 6.01 34.83
CA THR A 196 -9.76 6.79 35.76
C THR A 196 -8.28 6.74 35.36
N ALA A 197 -7.78 5.57 34.94
CA ALA A 197 -6.41 5.41 34.47
C ALA A 197 -6.17 6.16 33.14
N PHE A 198 -7.14 6.10 32.22
CA PHE A 198 -7.11 6.86 30.97
C PHE A 198 -7.15 8.36 31.25
N GLU A 199 -8.03 8.84 32.12
CA GLU A 199 -8.10 10.25 32.54
C GLU A 199 -6.81 10.71 33.23
N ALA A 200 -6.19 9.87 34.06
CA ALA A 200 -4.93 10.20 34.72
C ALA A 200 -3.76 10.29 33.72
N VAL A 201 -3.69 9.36 32.76
CA VAL A 201 -2.71 9.39 31.66
C VAL A 201 -2.97 10.59 30.74
N PHE A 202 -4.23 10.84 30.40
CA PHE A 202 -4.66 11.97 29.57
C PHE A 202 -4.33 13.30 30.27
N LYS A 203 -4.66 13.47 31.55
CA LYS A 203 -4.33 14.68 32.32
C LYS A 203 -2.83 14.91 32.43
N LYS A 204 -2.04 13.85 32.66
CA LYS A 204 -0.57 13.92 32.69
C LYS A 204 0.01 14.28 31.31
N TYR A 205 -0.66 13.90 30.22
CA TYR A 205 -0.34 14.31 28.85
C TYR A 205 -0.74 15.76 28.55
N MET A 206 -1.86 16.24 29.12
CA MET A 206 -2.32 17.63 29.03
C MET A 206 -1.39 18.61 29.78
N GLU A 207 -0.78 18.20 30.88
CA GLU A 207 0.07 19.04 31.74
C GLU A 207 1.42 19.42 31.11
N GLY A 208 1.85 18.73 30.03
CA GLY A 208 3.14 18.96 29.35
C GLY A 208 3.06 19.43 27.89
N SER A 209 1.85 19.57 27.33
CA SER A 209 1.63 19.85 25.91
C SER A 209 1.25 21.31 25.69
N ASN A 210 1.85 21.98 24.69
CA ASN A 210 1.48 23.36 24.35
C ASN A 210 0.05 23.35 23.76
N PRO A 211 -0.90 24.18 24.23
CA PRO A 211 -2.30 24.15 23.76
C PRO A 211 -2.46 24.33 22.24
N LEU A 212 -1.51 24.97 21.56
CA LEU A 212 -1.48 25.08 20.09
C LEU A 212 -1.23 23.74 19.38
N GLN A 213 -0.53 22.80 20.03
CA GLN A 213 -0.22 21.47 19.51
C GLN A 213 -1.39 20.49 19.68
N MET A 214 -2.29 20.74 20.64
CA MET A 214 -3.35 19.78 21.02
C MET A 214 -4.51 19.71 20.03
N ASN A 215 -4.66 20.72 19.17
CA ASN A 215 -5.77 20.80 18.22
C ASN A 215 -5.34 20.53 16.77
N ILE A 216 -4.08 20.15 16.54
CA ILE A 216 -3.57 19.86 15.19
C ILE A 216 -3.43 18.35 15.04
N CYS A 217 -4.20 17.78 14.11
CA CYS A 217 -4.10 16.38 13.72
C CYS A 217 -3.65 16.29 12.26
N ASP A 218 -2.47 15.70 12.04
CA ASP A 218 -1.97 15.42 10.71
C ASP A 218 -2.29 13.97 10.31
N THR A 219 -2.56 13.72 9.03
CA THR A 219 -2.81 12.38 8.46
C THR A 219 -2.08 12.28 7.12
N LEU A 220 -1.26 11.25 6.94
CA LEU A 220 -0.60 10.97 5.67
C LEU A 220 -1.63 10.59 4.60
N LEU A 221 -1.67 11.35 3.52
CA LEU A 221 -2.51 11.06 2.35
C LEU A 221 -1.71 10.32 1.30
N ASP A 222 -0.54 10.86 0.92
CA ASP A 222 0.33 10.28 -0.10
C ASP A 222 1.80 10.54 0.22
N LEU A 223 2.66 9.65 -0.28
CA LEU A 223 4.10 9.81 -0.24
C LEU A 223 4.75 9.42 -1.57
N ASP A 224 5.84 10.09 -1.90
CA ASP A 224 6.79 9.72 -2.94
C ASP A 224 8.16 9.58 -2.27
N LEU A 225 8.66 8.35 -2.19
CA LEU A 225 9.91 8.02 -1.51
C LEU A 225 10.95 7.65 -2.56
N SER A 226 12.05 8.41 -2.61
CA SER A 226 13.19 8.10 -3.46
C SER A 226 14.40 7.70 -2.60
N PRO A 227 15.48 7.17 -3.20
CA PRO A 227 16.72 6.90 -2.44
C PRO A 227 17.42 8.15 -1.88
N VAL A 228 17.03 9.35 -2.31
CA VAL A 228 17.72 10.61 -1.97
C VAL A 228 16.84 11.61 -1.23
N ASP A 229 15.55 11.62 -1.51
CA ASP A 229 14.58 12.56 -0.97
C ASP A 229 13.23 11.89 -0.72
N CYS A 230 12.37 12.59 0.01
CA CYS A 230 10.98 12.16 0.15
C CYS A 230 10.02 13.35 0.11
N TYR A 231 8.85 13.09 -0.47
CA TYR A 231 7.80 14.06 -0.64
C TYR A 231 6.52 13.52 -0.03
N TYR A 232 5.93 14.29 0.89
CA TYR A 232 4.70 13.94 1.59
C TYR A 232 3.58 14.90 1.27
N ARG A 233 2.37 14.36 1.19
CA ARG A 233 1.11 15.09 1.15
C ARG A 233 0.30 14.66 2.37
N LEU A 234 -0.03 15.61 3.22
CA LEU A 234 -0.68 15.38 4.51
C LEU A 234 -1.98 16.17 4.59
N ARG A 235 -3.01 15.59 5.21
CA ARG A 235 -4.18 16.33 5.67
C ARG A 235 -3.90 16.86 7.06
N ARG A 236 -4.00 18.17 7.25
CA ARG A 236 -4.00 18.82 8.56
C ARG A 236 -5.43 19.19 8.94
N ASP A 237 -5.87 18.73 10.09
CA ASP A 237 -7.09 19.15 10.77
C ASP A 237 -6.66 20.06 11.92
N ASP A 238 -7.00 21.35 11.84
CA ASP A 238 -6.68 22.35 12.84
C ASP A 238 -7.91 23.23 13.14
N ASN A 239 -7.76 24.25 14.00
CA ASN A 239 -8.86 25.15 14.34
C ASN A 239 -9.39 25.96 13.13
N ASP A 240 -8.59 26.13 12.07
CA ASP A 240 -9.00 26.80 10.82
C ASP A 240 -9.75 25.80 9.89
N GLY A 241 -9.80 24.52 10.25
CA GLY A 241 -10.47 23.44 9.54
C GLY A 241 -9.51 22.44 8.91
N LYS A 242 -9.99 21.73 7.88
CA LYS A 242 -9.21 20.71 7.17
C LYS A 242 -8.52 21.32 5.96
N ARG A 243 -7.22 21.07 5.81
CA ARG A 243 -6.44 21.46 4.63
C ARG A 243 -5.41 20.41 4.26
N VAL A 244 -4.89 20.49 3.03
CA VAL A 244 -3.79 19.64 2.57
C VAL A 244 -2.50 20.46 2.53
N ILE A 245 -1.46 19.92 3.17
CA ILE A 245 -0.11 20.48 3.24
C ILE A 245 0.91 19.54 2.61
N TYR A 246 2.02 20.11 2.17
CA TYR A 246 3.08 19.39 1.45
C TYR A 246 4.43 19.53 2.13
N VAL A 247 5.17 18.44 2.24
CA VAL A 247 6.49 18.44 2.88
C VAL A 247 7.50 17.76 1.97
N HIS A 248 8.52 18.50 1.52
CA HIS A 248 9.64 17.97 0.75
C HIS A 248 10.88 17.92 1.62
N ILE A 249 11.29 16.70 1.98
CA ILE A 249 12.56 16.43 2.67
C ILE A 249 13.62 16.18 1.60
N THR A 250 14.52 17.13 1.40
CA THR A 250 15.50 17.08 0.30
C THR A 250 16.66 16.10 0.52
N ASP A 251 16.78 15.59 1.75
CA ASP A 251 17.77 14.60 2.16
C ASP A 251 17.07 13.57 3.04
N ILE A 252 16.87 12.37 2.51
CA ILE A 252 16.15 11.27 3.15
C ILE A 252 16.74 10.87 4.52
N SER A 253 18.02 11.16 4.78
CA SER A 253 18.67 10.85 6.05
C SER A 253 18.21 11.74 7.22
N ILE A 254 17.46 12.81 6.94
CA ILE A 254 16.84 13.66 7.97
C ILE A 254 15.81 12.88 8.79
N LEU A 255 15.13 11.91 8.16
CA LEU A 255 14.16 11.05 8.82
C LEU A 255 14.74 9.65 9.10
N PRO A 256 14.53 9.09 10.30
CA PRO A 256 14.82 7.69 10.59
C PRO A 256 14.13 6.76 9.58
N GLU A 257 14.81 5.70 9.15
CA GLU A 257 14.32 4.80 8.10
C GLU A 257 12.94 4.22 8.38
N ASP A 258 12.72 3.73 9.60
CA ASP A 258 11.45 3.13 10.01
C ASP A 258 10.28 4.13 9.99
N SER A 259 10.57 5.41 10.21
CA SER A 259 9.56 6.47 10.26
C SER A 259 9.09 6.99 8.91
N ARG A 260 9.71 6.59 7.79
CA ARG A 260 9.50 7.27 6.48
C ARG A 260 8.16 6.95 5.82
N THR A 261 7.50 5.86 6.22
CA THR A 261 6.30 5.33 5.54
C THR A 261 5.11 5.10 6.46
N SER A 262 5.35 4.81 7.74
CA SER A 262 4.31 4.64 8.75
C SER A 262 3.71 6.00 9.11
N ASN A 263 2.38 6.14 9.02
CA ASN A 263 1.67 7.40 9.31
C ASN A 263 2.10 8.00 10.66
N ASP A 264 1.99 7.21 11.72
CA ASP A 264 2.18 7.71 13.08
C ASP A 264 3.65 8.03 13.37
N GLU A 265 4.57 7.20 12.88
CA GLU A 265 6.00 7.43 13.07
C GLU A 265 6.50 8.61 12.25
N LEU A 266 6.01 8.75 11.02
CA LEU A 266 6.30 9.89 10.16
C LEU A 266 5.86 11.18 10.82
N ILE A 267 4.60 11.26 11.27
CA ILE A 267 4.07 12.45 11.92
C ILE A 267 4.84 12.74 13.22
N ARG A 268 5.17 11.70 14.02
CA ARG A 268 6.02 11.87 15.20
C ARG A 268 7.40 12.44 14.86
N ALA A 269 8.01 12.03 13.75
CA ALA A 269 9.30 12.56 13.32
C ALA A 269 9.18 14.00 12.80
N LEU A 270 8.20 14.28 11.92
CA LEU A 270 7.94 15.60 11.35
C LEU A 270 7.55 16.64 12.40
N SER A 271 6.79 16.23 13.42
CA SER A 271 6.34 17.10 14.53
C SER A 271 7.47 17.72 15.35
N LYS A 272 8.68 17.16 15.26
CA LYS A 272 9.90 17.66 15.93
C LYS A 272 10.63 18.73 15.12
N LEU A 273 10.22 18.96 13.87
CA LEU A 273 10.83 19.96 13.01
C LEU A 273 10.47 21.37 13.47
N SER A 274 11.42 22.29 13.36
CA SER A 274 11.20 23.70 13.69
C SER A 274 10.13 24.32 12.81
N GLY A 275 9.17 25.04 13.43
CA GLY A 275 8.06 25.68 12.72
C GLY A 275 7.00 24.73 12.17
N TRP A 276 6.97 23.46 12.60
CA TRP A 276 5.98 22.48 12.11
C TRP A 276 4.53 22.94 12.30
N TYR A 277 4.24 23.62 13.42
CA TYR A 277 2.91 24.12 13.78
C TYR A 277 2.63 25.56 13.30
N ASP A 278 3.57 26.18 12.57
CA ASP A 278 3.36 27.49 11.98
C ASP A 278 2.39 27.40 10.79
N LYS A 279 1.92 28.56 10.32
CA LYS A 279 1.02 28.63 9.16
C LYS A 279 1.80 28.58 7.85
N TRP A 280 1.74 27.45 7.16
CA TRP A 280 2.31 27.23 5.82
C TRP A 280 1.49 26.18 5.06
N ASP A 281 1.64 26.17 3.74
CA ASP A 281 1.01 25.17 2.86
C ASP A 281 2.04 24.17 2.32
N THR A 282 3.28 24.63 2.15
CA THR A 282 4.41 23.78 1.75
C THR A 282 5.60 23.97 2.67
N LEU A 283 6.38 22.92 2.89
CA LEU A 283 7.57 22.95 3.73
C LEU A 283 8.71 22.24 3.02
N THR A 284 9.85 22.92 2.84
CA THR A 284 11.08 22.29 2.39
C THR A 284 12.00 22.09 3.58
N VAL A 285 12.46 20.85 3.79
CA VAL A 285 13.34 20.48 4.90
C VAL A 285 14.65 19.99 4.31
N SER A 286 15.74 20.64 4.66
CA SER A 286 17.06 20.39 4.09
C SER A 286 18.13 20.32 5.16
N ARG A 287 19.17 19.51 4.93
CA ARG A 287 20.34 19.45 5.80
C ARG A 287 21.22 20.68 5.57
N LEU A 288 21.65 21.32 6.64
CA LEU A 288 22.58 22.45 6.62
C LEU A 288 23.67 22.22 7.66
N GLY A 289 24.81 21.69 7.22
CA GLY A 289 25.84 21.18 8.13
C GLY A 289 25.29 20.04 9.00
N ASP A 290 25.49 20.14 10.30
CA ASP A 290 24.97 19.17 11.28
C ASP A 290 23.49 19.42 11.65
N GLY A 291 22.90 20.52 11.17
CA GLY A 291 21.54 20.94 11.48
C GLY A 291 20.52 20.63 10.40
N VAL A 292 19.24 20.78 10.78
CA VAL A 292 18.10 20.73 9.86
C VAL A 292 17.53 22.14 9.71
N ARG A 293 17.32 22.56 8.47
CA ARG A 293 16.68 23.83 8.13
C ARG A 293 15.31 23.58 7.50
N CYS A 294 14.28 24.20 8.07
CA CYS A 294 12.90 24.16 7.59
C CYS A 294 12.56 25.49 6.93
N LEU A 295 12.09 25.44 5.69
CA LEU A 295 11.76 26.62 4.88
C LEU A 295 10.30 26.54 4.42
N PRO A 296 9.38 27.28 5.07
CA PRO A 296 7.98 27.31 4.69
C PRO A 296 7.80 28.01 3.34
N ASN A 297 6.84 27.53 2.56
CA ASN A 297 6.37 28.11 1.30
C ASN A 297 7.46 28.32 0.23
N ARG A 298 8.54 27.54 0.27
CA ARG A 298 9.66 27.64 -0.68
C ARG A 298 9.26 27.21 -2.10
N PHE A 299 8.27 26.33 -2.23
CA PHE A 299 7.68 25.94 -3.50
C PHE A 299 6.17 26.13 -3.47
N LYS A 300 5.56 26.33 -4.65
CA LYS A 300 4.10 26.38 -4.76
C LYS A 300 3.55 24.96 -4.90
N ALA A 301 2.46 24.67 -4.19
CA ALA A 301 1.69 23.46 -4.44
C ALA A 301 1.22 23.44 -5.90
N HIS A 302 1.29 22.27 -6.53
CA HIS A 302 1.01 22.11 -7.95
C HIS A 302 -0.48 22.32 -8.24
N ALA A 303 -0.77 22.76 -9.47
CA ALA A 303 -2.12 22.96 -9.97
C ALA A 303 -2.14 22.76 -11.48
N LEU A 304 -3.29 22.36 -12.03
CA LEU A 304 -3.53 22.46 -13.46
C LEU A 304 -3.41 23.95 -13.88
N PRO A 305 -2.83 24.23 -15.06
CA PRO A 305 -2.84 25.58 -15.60
C PRO A 305 -4.28 26.10 -15.76
N PRO A 306 -4.60 27.31 -15.30
CA PRO A 306 -5.97 27.85 -15.35
C PRO A 306 -6.58 27.84 -16.76
N GLU A 307 -5.76 28.06 -17.79
CA GLU A 307 -6.17 28.04 -19.20
C GLU A 307 -6.59 26.66 -19.71
N LYS A 308 -6.32 25.59 -18.97
CA LYS A 308 -6.75 24.22 -19.28
C LYS A 308 -8.05 23.83 -18.58
N VAL A 309 -8.57 24.68 -17.70
CA VAL A 309 -9.82 24.48 -16.96
C VAL A 309 -10.93 25.19 -17.73
N VAL A 310 -11.88 24.41 -18.26
CA VAL A 310 -12.98 24.93 -19.08
C VAL A 310 -14.10 25.43 -18.16
N GLU A 311 -14.68 26.58 -18.50
CA GLU A 311 -15.81 27.13 -17.75
C GLU A 311 -17.08 26.27 -17.86
N GLY A 312 -18.01 26.43 -16.91
CA GLY A 312 -19.30 25.75 -16.93
C GLY A 312 -19.36 24.41 -16.20
N TYR A 313 -18.23 23.89 -15.74
CA TYR A 313 -18.20 22.71 -14.86
C TYR A 313 -18.16 23.08 -13.36
N PRO A 314 -18.79 22.27 -12.49
CA PRO A 314 -18.69 22.42 -11.05
C PRO A 314 -17.28 22.12 -10.54
N PHE A 315 -16.98 22.64 -9.35
CA PHE A 315 -15.71 22.46 -8.65
C PHE A 315 -15.98 21.77 -7.32
N PHE A 316 -15.25 20.71 -7.06
CA PHE A 316 -15.39 19.86 -5.88
C PHE A 316 -14.14 19.97 -5.01
N ASP A 317 -14.32 20.35 -3.75
CA ASP A 317 -13.27 20.24 -2.75
C ASP A 317 -13.07 18.76 -2.45
N ILE A 318 -11.87 18.24 -2.65
CA ILE A 318 -11.59 16.83 -2.44
C ILE A 318 -11.82 16.38 -0.99
N LEU A 319 -11.72 17.29 -0.01
CA LEU A 319 -11.91 16.97 1.41
C LEU A 319 -13.40 16.83 1.78
N ASN A 320 -14.29 17.32 0.93
CA ASN A 320 -15.74 17.23 1.10
C ASN A 320 -16.36 16.06 0.30
N LEU A 321 -15.58 15.39 -0.55
CA LEU A 321 -16.05 14.21 -1.30
C LEU A 321 -16.12 12.99 -0.39
N ARG A 322 -17.22 12.24 -0.49
CA ARG A 322 -17.36 10.98 0.25
C ARG A 322 -16.64 9.87 -0.51
N VAL A 323 -15.54 9.39 0.05
CA VAL A 323 -14.81 8.25 -0.49
C VAL A 323 -15.63 6.97 -0.31
N VAL A 324 -15.85 6.25 -1.40
CA VAL A 324 -16.50 4.93 -1.42
C VAL A 324 -15.45 3.82 -1.40
N SER A 325 -14.45 3.91 -2.28
CA SER A 325 -13.34 2.95 -2.33
C SER A 325 -12.14 3.52 -3.08
N GLN A 326 -10.92 3.14 -2.70
CA GLN A 326 -9.70 3.47 -3.45
C GLN A 326 -9.51 2.45 -4.59
N LYS A 327 -9.35 2.91 -5.84
CA LYS A 327 -9.23 2.02 -7.02
C LYS A 327 -7.85 1.96 -7.64
N LYS A 328 -7.12 3.07 -7.67
CA LYS A 328 -5.68 3.12 -7.99
C LYS A 328 -5.03 4.15 -7.09
N SER A 329 -3.71 4.30 -7.12
CA SER A 329 -3.01 5.36 -6.36
C SER A 329 -3.59 6.76 -6.60
N ARG A 330 -4.02 7.07 -7.83
CA ARG A 330 -4.59 8.37 -8.22
C ARG A 330 -6.09 8.35 -8.51
N VAL A 331 -6.73 7.18 -8.39
CA VAL A 331 -8.14 7.00 -8.78
C VAL A 331 -8.92 6.54 -7.56
N THR A 332 -9.88 7.36 -7.14
CA THR A 332 -10.75 7.08 -6.00
C THR A 332 -12.19 7.08 -6.49
N TYR A 333 -12.94 6.05 -6.12
CA TYR A 333 -14.37 6.01 -6.36
C TYR A 333 -15.08 6.81 -5.26
N VAL A 334 -15.84 7.83 -5.65
CA VAL A 334 -16.42 8.82 -4.74
C VAL A 334 -17.90 9.04 -5.04
N ASP A 335 -18.62 9.45 -4.01
CA ASP A 335 -19.94 10.05 -4.12
C ASP A 335 -19.78 11.57 -4.00
N ASN A 336 -20.19 12.30 -5.04
CA ASN A 336 -20.12 13.76 -5.07
C ASN A 336 -21.37 14.45 -4.49
N GLY A 337 -22.32 13.68 -3.96
CA GLY A 337 -23.62 14.12 -3.44
C GLY A 337 -24.76 14.06 -4.45
N SER A 338 -24.46 13.93 -5.75
CA SER A 338 -25.45 13.77 -6.83
C SER A 338 -25.33 12.44 -7.57
N GLU A 339 -24.11 11.96 -7.79
CA GLU A 339 -23.84 10.74 -8.53
C GLU A 339 -22.49 10.13 -8.10
N LEU A 340 -22.32 8.85 -8.43
CA LEU A 340 -21.06 8.14 -8.21
C LEU A 340 -20.07 8.45 -9.35
N CYS A 341 -18.85 8.82 -8.99
CA CYS A 341 -17.83 9.30 -9.89
C CYS A 341 -16.47 8.66 -9.61
N TYR A 342 -15.58 8.71 -10.59
CA TYR A 342 -14.16 8.49 -10.36
C TYR A 342 -13.46 9.85 -10.19
N LEU A 343 -12.92 10.08 -9.00
CA LEU A 343 -12.00 11.17 -8.72
C LEU A 343 -10.60 10.79 -9.20
N LYS A 344 -10.01 11.63 -10.05
CA LYS A 344 -8.63 11.52 -10.50
C LYS A 344 -7.86 12.77 -10.10
N VAL A 345 -6.76 12.60 -9.37
CA VAL A 345 -5.95 13.72 -8.87
C VAL A 345 -4.47 13.51 -9.11
N ALA A 346 -3.78 14.60 -9.44
CA ALA A 346 -2.32 14.65 -9.36
C ALA A 346 -1.95 14.87 -7.90
N ARG A 347 -1.26 13.90 -7.30
CA ARG A 347 -0.81 13.95 -5.90
C ARG A 347 0.44 14.79 -5.77
N PHE A 348 1.26 14.82 -6.82
CA PHE A 348 2.49 15.60 -6.93
C PHE A 348 2.62 16.25 -8.31
N ASN A 349 3.47 17.28 -8.39
CA ASN A 349 3.70 18.06 -9.61
C ASN A 349 4.08 17.21 -10.83
N PHE A 350 4.91 16.17 -10.65
CA PHE A 350 5.35 15.31 -11.76
C PHE A 350 4.22 14.47 -12.38
N GLU A 351 3.07 14.34 -11.69
CA GLU A 351 1.89 13.62 -12.20
C GLU A 351 0.97 14.51 -13.04
N LEU A 352 1.11 15.84 -12.95
CA LEU A 352 0.24 16.79 -13.66
C LEU A 352 0.25 16.60 -15.17
N ARG A 353 1.41 16.28 -15.76
CA ARG A 353 1.52 16.11 -17.20
C ARG A 353 0.60 15.00 -17.70
N ARG A 354 0.60 13.85 -17.02
CA ARG A 354 -0.26 12.70 -17.39
C ARG A 354 -1.74 13.00 -17.17
N MET A 355 -2.05 13.71 -16.08
CA MET A 355 -3.40 14.18 -15.77
C MET A 355 -3.93 15.13 -16.85
N LEU A 356 -3.10 16.07 -17.31
CA LEU A 356 -3.45 16.98 -18.40
C LEU A 356 -3.68 16.24 -19.72
N THR A 357 -2.82 15.27 -20.06
CA THR A 357 -3.01 14.43 -21.25
C THR A 357 -4.38 13.73 -21.22
N GLU A 358 -4.76 13.13 -20.09
CA GLU A 358 -6.06 12.48 -19.96
C GLU A 358 -7.22 13.49 -20.04
N LEU A 359 -7.09 14.66 -19.41
CA LEU A 359 -8.12 15.70 -19.46
C LEU A 359 -8.32 16.25 -20.88
N GLU A 360 -7.24 16.45 -21.64
CA GLU A 360 -7.28 16.89 -23.03
C GLU A 360 -7.93 15.84 -23.94
N ALA A 361 -7.69 14.55 -23.70
CA ALA A 361 -8.40 13.47 -24.37
C ALA A 361 -9.90 13.51 -24.09
N ILE A 362 -10.30 13.72 -22.82
CA ILE A 362 -11.71 13.84 -22.44
C ILE A 362 -12.38 15.02 -23.15
N TYR A 363 -11.72 16.19 -23.22
CA TYR A 363 -12.25 17.31 -23.98
C TYR A 363 -12.39 16.99 -25.46
N THR A 364 -11.38 16.37 -26.06
CA THR A 364 -11.42 15.96 -27.48
C THR A 364 -12.62 15.05 -27.74
N LEU A 365 -12.88 14.07 -26.87
CA LEU A 365 -14.03 13.18 -26.99
C LEU A 365 -15.36 13.94 -26.83
N ALA A 366 -15.44 14.86 -25.87
CA ALA A 366 -16.63 15.68 -25.65
C ALA A 366 -16.94 16.60 -26.85
N GLU A 367 -15.93 17.28 -27.40
CA GLU A 367 -16.06 18.12 -28.59
C GLU A 367 -16.54 17.34 -29.82
N ARG A 368 -16.07 16.09 -29.96
CA ARG A 368 -16.50 15.17 -31.02
C ARG A 368 -17.83 14.47 -30.71
N LYS A 369 -18.44 14.72 -29.55
CA LYS A 369 -19.65 14.03 -29.05
C LYS A 369 -19.47 12.51 -29.04
N SER A 370 -18.23 12.06 -28.84
CA SER A 370 -17.89 10.65 -28.76
C SER A 370 -18.30 10.10 -27.41
N GLN A 371 -18.94 8.93 -27.41
CA GLN A 371 -19.30 8.22 -26.19
C GLN A 371 -18.23 7.18 -25.83
N LEU A 372 -17.07 7.16 -26.49
CA LEU A 372 -16.08 6.08 -26.34
C LEU A 372 -15.28 6.17 -25.04
N GLY A 373 -15.35 7.27 -24.30
CA GLY A 373 -14.60 7.45 -23.06
C GLY A 373 -15.45 7.99 -21.91
N PRO A 374 -14.80 8.32 -20.79
CA PRO A 374 -15.47 8.90 -19.63
C PRO A 374 -15.95 10.32 -19.91
N GLU A 375 -17.12 10.65 -19.37
CA GLU A 375 -17.66 12.02 -19.39
C GLU A 375 -17.12 12.81 -18.18
N LEU A 376 -16.71 14.05 -18.42
CA LEU A 376 -16.29 14.96 -17.35
C LEU A 376 -17.50 15.39 -16.51
N VAL A 377 -17.37 15.29 -15.20
CA VAL A 377 -18.38 15.76 -14.23
C VAL A 377 -17.99 17.11 -13.67
N GLY A 378 -16.70 17.32 -13.39
CA GLY A 378 -16.17 18.62 -13.00
C GLY A 378 -14.74 18.54 -12.47
N TYR A 379 -14.27 19.62 -11.85
CA TYR A 379 -12.89 19.76 -11.41
C TYR A 379 -12.73 19.48 -9.92
N ALA A 380 -11.62 18.85 -9.56
CA ALA A 380 -11.24 18.62 -8.18
C ALA A 380 -10.19 19.64 -7.75
N PHE A 381 -10.42 20.32 -6.63
CA PHE A 381 -9.47 21.30 -6.08
C PHE A 381 -9.10 20.98 -4.64
N GLU A 382 -8.02 21.61 -4.19
CA GLU A 382 -7.59 21.58 -2.80
C GLU A 382 -7.35 22.98 -2.24
N GLY A 383 -7.87 23.23 -1.04
CA GLY A 383 -7.73 24.52 -0.37
C GLY A 383 -8.50 25.61 -1.12
N SER A 384 -7.85 26.28 -2.07
CA SER A 384 -8.52 27.29 -2.91
C SER A 384 -9.11 26.67 -4.16
N ARG A 385 -10.30 27.14 -4.58
CA ARG A 385 -10.95 26.75 -5.83
C ARG A 385 -10.09 27.00 -7.08
N HIS A 386 -9.10 27.89 -6.98
CA HIS A 386 -8.13 28.18 -8.05
C HIS A 386 -7.00 27.14 -8.15
N ARG A 387 -6.82 26.29 -7.13
CA ARG A 387 -5.83 25.20 -7.12
C ARG A 387 -6.50 23.89 -7.53
N VAL A 388 -6.86 23.80 -8.81
CA VAL A 388 -7.37 22.57 -9.40
C VAL A 388 -6.22 21.58 -9.52
N ILE A 389 -6.40 20.37 -8.99
CA ILE A 389 -5.36 19.32 -9.01
C ILE A 389 -5.81 18.08 -9.77
N GLY A 390 -7.03 18.07 -10.29
CA GLY A 390 -7.63 16.90 -10.91
C GLY A 390 -9.05 17.15 -11.37
N PHE A 391 -9.77 16.07 -11.62
CA PHE A 391 -11.13 16.10 -12.13
C PHE A 391 -11.92 14.86 -11.72
N LEU A 392 -13.24 14.95 -11.85
CA LEU A 392 -14.17 13.85 -11.66
C LEU A 392 -14.72 13.42 -13.02
N THR A 393 -14.81 12.12 -13.24
CA THR A 393 -15.53 11.56 -14.39
C THR A 393 -16.69 10.69 -13.95
N LYS A 394 -17.68 10.54 -14.83
CA LYS A 394 -18.78 9.61 -14.60
C LYS A 394 -18.25 8.20 -14.45
N ALA A 395 -18.84 7.47 -13.51
CA ALA A 395 -18.53 6.07 -13.33
C ALA A 395 -18.99 5.26 -14.54
N ILE A 396 -18.05 4.60 -15.22
CA ILE A 396 -18.37 3.63 -16.27
C ILE A 396 -18.48 2.26 -15.61
N SER A 397 -19.68 1.68 -15.67
CA SER A 397 -19.93 0.31 -15.25
C SER A 397 -19.83 -0.64 -16.45
N GLY A 398 -18.81 -1.50 -16.43
CA GLY A 398 -18.58 -2.49 -17.46
C GLY A 398 -17.57 -3.54 -16.98
N ARG A 399 -17.50 -4.66 -17.71
CA ARG A 399 -16.45 -5.66 -17.46
C ARG A 399 -15.21 -5.34 -18.31
N PRO A 400 -13.99 -5.69 -17.88
CA PRO A 400 -12.84 -5.67 -18.76
C PRO A 400 -13.08 -6.47 -20.05
N ALA A 401 -12.49 -6.00 -21.14
CA ALA A 401 -12.57 -6.66 -22.44
C ALA A 401 -11.84 -8.01 -22.43
N ARG A 402 -12.30 -8.89 -23.31
CA ARG A 402 -11.74 -10.23 -23.54
C ARG A 402 -11.46 -10.39 -25.01
N ILE A 403 -10.68 -11.42 -25.35
CA ILE A 403 -10.41 -11.77 -26.74
C ILE A 403 -11.68 -12.02 -27.57
N SER A 404 -12.77 -12.46 -26.93
CA SER A 404 -14.08 -12.63 -27.59
C SER A 404 -14.71 -11.30 -28.05
N ASP A 405 -14.29 -10.16 -27.48
CA ASP A 405 -14.81 -8.83 -27.82
C ASP A 405 -14.00 -8.14 -28.92
N MET A 406 -13.08 -8.88 -29.56
CA MET A 406 -12.08 -8.35 -30.49
C MET A 406 -12.68 -7.44 -31.56
N GLU A 407 -13.70 -7.92 -32.27
CA GLU A 407 -14.25 -7.18 -33.41
C GLU A 407 -14.97 -5.91 -32.97
N ASP A 408 -15.59 -5.92 -31.80
CA ASP A 408 -16.23 -4.73 -31.23
C ASP A 408 -15.17 -3.72 -30.77
N CYS A 409 -14.11 -4.20 -30.10
CA CYS A 409 -12.99 -3.37 -29.68
C CYS A 409 -12.25 -2.74 -30.88
N LYS A 410 -12.03 -3.50 -31.96
CA LYS A 410 -11.43 -3.00 -33.20
C LYS A 410 -12.28 -1.88 -33.84
N ARG A 411 -13.61 -2.03 -33.86
CA ARG A 411 -14.50 -0.98 -34.39
C ARG A 411 -14.46 0.28 -33.52
N ALA A 412 -14.61 0.11 -32.20
CA ALA A 412 -14.52 1.21 -31.25
C ALA A 412 -13.16 1.94 -31.31
N LEU A 413 -12.06 1.20 -31.49
CA LEU A 413 -10.72 1.79 -31.60
C LEU A 413 -10.57 2.61 -32.89
N ARG A 414 -11.10 2.13 -34.02
CA ARG A 414 -11.13 2.93 -35.26
C ARG A 414 -11.96 4.20 -35.12
N GLU A 415 -13.08 4.14 -34.39
CA GLU A 415 -13.90 5.32 -34.09
C GLU A 415 -13.16 6.31 -33.17
N LEU A 416 -12.38 5.80 -32.21
CA LEU A 416 -11.50 6.62 -31.36
C LEU A 416 -10.46 7.36 -32.22
N HIS A 417 -9.80 6.63 -33.12
CA HIS A 417 -8.85 7.20 -34.08
C HIS A 417 -9.49 8.24 -34.99
N ALA A 418 -10.70 8.00 -35.46
CA ALA A 418 -11.47 8.93 -36.29
C ALA A 418 -11.87 10.21 -35.53
N SER A 419 -11.94 10.14 -34.19
CA SER A 419 -12.13 11.32 -33.33
C SER A 419 -10.85 12.18 -33.21
N GLY A 420 -9.73 11.72 -33.79
CA GLY A 420 -8.44 12.41 -33.77
C GLY A 420 -7.57 12.07 -32.57
N LEU A 421 -7.80 10.91 -31.94
CA LEU A 421 -7.14 10.50 -30.70
C LEU A 421 -6.58 9.08 -30.79
N LEU A 422 -5.33 8.90 -30.36
CA LEU A 422 -4.74 7.59 -30.03
C LEU A 422 -4.81 7.37 -28.52
N HIS A 423 -4.97 6.13 -28.08
CA HIS A 423 -4.98 5.81 -26.66
C HIS A 423 -3.57 5.79 -26.05
N GLY A 424 -2.61 5.22 -26.77
CA GLY A 424 -1.17 5.16 -26.43
C GLY A 424 -0.77 4.08 -25.41
N ASP A 425 -1.72 3.52 -24.67
CA ASP A 425 -1.48 2.46 -23.66
C ASP A 425 -2.67 1.49 -23.56
N LEU A 426 -2.93 0.76 -24.65
CA LEU A 426 -4.01 -0.22 -24.67
C LEU A 426 -3.61 -1.48 -23.91
N VAL A 427 -4.36 -1.78 -22.86
CA VAL A 427 -4.41 -3.06 -22.15
C VAL A 427 -5.88 -3.43 -21.92
N LYS A 428 -6.19 -4.73 -21.77
CA LYS A 428 -7.59 -5.18 -21.63
C LYS A 428 -8.37 -4.51 -20.49
N ASP A 429 -7.70 -4.15 -19.40
CA ASP A 429 -8.32 -3.51 -18.22
C ASP A 429 -8.65 -2.03 -18.48
N ASN A 430 -8.07 -1.42 -19.52
CA ASN A 430 -8.39 -0.07 -19.99
C ASN A 430 -9.56 -0.05 -21.00
N ILE A 431 -10.13 -1.21 -21.34
CA ILE A 431 -11.27 -1.32 -22.24
C ILE A 431 -12.42 -1.97 -21.47
N LEU A 432 -13.46 -1.20 -21.17
CA LEU A 432 -14.66 -1.67 -20.48
C LEU A 432 -15.78 -1.97 -21.48
N ILE A 433 -16.28 -3.20 -21.46
CA ILE A 433 -17.44 -3.61 -22.24
C ILE A 433 -18.70 -3.29 -21.43
N THR A 434 -19.51 -2.37 -21.97
CA THR A 434 -20.77 -1.91 -21.39
C THR A 434 -21.96 -2.35 -22.22
N SER A 435 -23.18 -2.09 -21.74
CA SER A 435 -24.41 -2.29 -22.54
C SER A 435 -24.47 -1.41 -23.79
N LYS A 436 -23.69 -0.33 -23.85
CA LYS A 436 -23.57 0.59 -24.99
C LYS A 436 -22.32 0.32 -25.85
N GLY A 437 -21.68 -0.84 -25.68
CA GLY A 437 -20.44 -1.21 -26.38
C GLY A 437 -19.16 -0.88 -25.60
N PRO A 438 -17.99 -1.04 -26.23
CA PRO A 438 -16.69 -0.77 -25.61
C PRO A 438 -16.52 0.70 -25.22
N LYS A 439 -15.86 0.93 -24.08
CA LYS A 439 -15.42 2.23 -23.59
C LYS A 439 -13.94 2.15 -23.21
N PHE A 440 -13.16 3.13 -23.62
CA PHE A 440 -11.76 3.27 -23.26
C PHE A 440 -11.64 4.16 -22.02
N ILE A 441 -10.71 3.82 -21.13
CA ILE A 441 -10.39 4.58 -19.92
C ILE A 441 -8.87 4.67 -19.77
N ASP A 442 -8.38 5.59 -18.94
CA ASP A 442 -6.94 5.73 -18.66
C ASP A 442 -6.16 6.32 -19.85
N PHE A 443 -6.55 7.52 -20.28
CA PHE A 443 -5.98 8.22 -21.45
C PHE A 443 -4.67 8.97 -21.14
N GLU A 444 -3.94 8.59 -20.09
CA GLU A 444 -2.75 9.31 -19.64
C GLU A 444 -1.58 9.28 -20.62
N HIS A 445 -1.61 8.34 -21.55
CA HIS A 445 -0.64 8.16 -22.63
C HIS A 445 -1.20 8.54 -24.01
N SER A 446 -2.40 9.11 -24.04
CA SER A 446 -3.06 9.46 -25.28
C SER A 446 -2.29 10.53 -26.05
N SER A 447 -2.51 10.55 -27.36
CA SER A 447 -1.87 11.49 -28.26
C SER A 447 -2.88 12.02 -29.26
N PRO A 448 -3.01 13.35 -29.42
CA PRO A 448 -3.87 13.93 -30.45
C PRO A 448 -3.24 13.72 -31.83
N GLN A 449 -4.07 13.85 -32.87
CA GLN A 449 -3.60 13.82 -34.25
C GLN A 449 -2.52 14.91 -34.48
N PRO A 450 -1.34 14.55 -35.01
CA PRO A 450 -0.31 15.53 -35.34
C PRO A 450 -0.78 16.41 -36.50
N GLY A 451 -0.53 17.73 -36.40
CA GLY A 451 -1.09 18.70 -37.34
C GLY A 451 -0.70 18.51 -38.81
N ASN A 452 0.52 18.03 -39.08
CA ASN A 452 1.10 18.09 -40.44
C ASN A 452 1.66 16.74 -40.94
N ASP A 453 1.54 15.66 -40.16
CA ASP A 453 2.23 14.40 -40.41
C ASP A 453 1.23 13.23 -40.47
N LEU A 454 0.46 13.19 -41.56
CA LEU A 454 -0.60 12.21 -41.76
C LEU A 454 -0.05 10.79 -41.96
N GLU A 455 1.14 10.66 -42.55
CA GLU A 455 1.81 9.37 -42.74
C GLU A 455 2.17 8.75 -41.40
N ARG A 456 2.82 9.53 -40.51
CA ARG A 456 3.11 9.09 -39.15
C ARG A 456 1.83 8.80 -38.37
N TRP A 457 0.80 9.63 -38.51
CA TRP A 457 -0.49 9.39 -37.87
C TRP A 457 -1.10 8.04 -38.28
N ASN A 458 -1.10 7.73 -39.57
CA ASN A 458 -1.59 6.45 -40.07
C ASN A 458 -0.76 5.27 -39.54
N ALA A 459 0.57 5.38 -39.56
CA ALA A 459 1.45 4.35 -39.01
C ALA A 459 1.20 4.10 -37.51
N MET A 460 0.99 5.16 -36.72
CA MET A 460 0.69 5.04 -35.29
C MET A 460 -0.67 4.38 -35.03
N LYS A 461 -1.71 4.72 -35.80
CA LYS A 461 -3.03 4.05 -35.71
C LYS A 461 -2.94 2.57 -36.06
N ASP A 462 -2.21 2.24 -37.13
CA ASP A 462 -2.04 0.85 -37.57
C ASP A 462 -1.26 0.05 -36.52
N GLN A 463 -0.24 0.65 -35.91
CA GLN A 463 0.50 0.04 -34.81
C GLN A 463 -0.39 -0.23 -33.59
N GLU A 464 -1.21 0.74 -33.18
CA GLU A 464 -2.13 0.57 -32.04
C GLU A 464 -3.21 -0.49 -32.33
N LEU A 465 -3.74 -0.51 -33.57
CA LEU A 465 -4.73 -1.51 -34.00
C LEU A 465 -4.13 -2.92 -34.08
N TYR A 466 -2.88 -3.05 -34.54
CA TYR A 466 -2.15 -4.33 -34.56
C TYR A 466 -1.87 -4.84 -33.14
N GLY A 467 -1.54 -3.94 -32.21
CA GLY A 467 -1.28 -4.28 -30.81
C GLY A 467 -2.52 -4.70 -30.00
N LEU A 468 -3.73 -4.41 -30.49
CA LEU A 468 -4.98 -4.67 -29.75
C LEU A 468 -5.16 -6.15 -29.40
N GLU A 469 -4.78 -7.08 -30.28
CA GLU A 469 -4.90 -8.51 -29.98
C GLU A 469 -4.04 -8.93 -28.80
N ALA A 470 -2.78 -8.51 -28.80
CA ALA A 470 -1.86 -8.75 -27.69
C ALA A 470 -2.38 -8.09 -26.39
N ALA A 471 -2.93 -6.88 -26.49
CA ALA A 471 -3.51 -6.17 -25.35
C ALA A 471 -4.68 -6.93 -24.70
N LEU A 472 -5.54 -7.57 -25.52
CA LEU A 472 -6.68 -8.36 -25.04
C LEU A 472 -6.29 -9.74 -24.48
N LEU A 473 -5.18 -10.30 -24.96
CA LEU A 473 -4.62 -11.57 -24.47
C LEU A 473 -3.75 -11.42 -23.22
N ASP A 474 -3.31 -10.20 -22.90
CA ASP A 474 -2.40 -9.96 -21.78
C ASP A 474 -2.98 -10.46 -20.44
N SER A 475 -2.18 -11.26 -19.72
CA SER A 475 -2.51 -11.79 -18.40
C SER A 475 -1.67 -11.17 -17.29
N SER A 476 -0.87 -10.14 -17.58
CA SER A 476 0.07 -9.53 -16.64
C SER A 476 -0.60 -8.81 -15.45
N GLY A 477 -1.90 -8.48 -15.58
CA GLY A 477 -2.64 -7.70 -14.58
C GLY A 477 -2.31 -6.20 -14.61
N LYS A 478 -1.55 -5.73 -15.60
CA LYS A 478 -1.30 -4.30 -15.82
C LYS A 478 -2.61 -3.55 -16.05
N GLY A 479 -2.76 -2.44 -15.33
CA GLY A 479 -3.94 -1.58 -15.43
C GLY A 479 -5.13 -2.00 -14.56
N ARG A 480 -5.08 -3.17 -13.91
CA ARG A 480 -6.16 -3.64 -13.02
C ARG A 480 -6.33 -2.71 -11.80
N PRO A 481 -7.56 -2.27 -11.47
CA PRO A 481 -7.86 -1.57 -10.21
C PRO A 481 -7.62 -2.46 -8.98
N TRP A 482 -7.42 -1.86 -7.80
CA TRP A 482 -7.54 -2.55 -6.53
C TRP A 482 -9.00 -2.97 -6.31
N ASP A 483 -9.21 -4.20 -5.81
CA ASP A 483 -10.54 -4.74 -5.53
C ASP A 483 -11.22 -4.00 -4.36
#